data_AF-A0A7J9GY16-F1
#
_entry.id   AF-A0A7J9GY16-F1
#
_cell.length_a   1.000
_cell.length_b   1.000
_cell.length_c   1.000
_cell.angle_alpha   90.00
_cell.angle_beta   90.00
_cell.angle_gamma   90.00
#
_symmetry.space_group_name_H-M   'P 1'
#
loop_
_entity.id
_entity.type
_entity.pdbx_description
1 polymer ?
#
loop_
_entity_poly.entity_id
_entity_poly.type
_entity_poly.pdbx_seq_one_letter_code
_entity_poly.pdbx_strand_id
1 'polypeptide(L)'
;VWREKNILKPAPGKRRCNCRNEVYHKQIGPGMFQQMTEQVCEQCQNVKYEREGYFVTVDIEKGMQDGQEVVFYEDGEPIIDGEPGDLKFRIRTAPHDRFRREGNDLHTTVTITLVQALVGFDKTIKHLDDHLVEIGSKGITKPKEVRKFKGEGMPLHFSSKKGDLFVTYEVLFPTSLAEDQKAKIKSILG
;
A
#
# COMPACT_ATOMS: atom_id res chain seq x y z
N VAL A 1 6.01 9.61 9.07
CA VAL A 1 7.23 9.10 8.40
C VAL A 1 8.31 10.18 8.49
N TRP A 2 9.50 9.87 9.02
CA TRP A 2 10.62 10.81 8.98
C TRP A 2 11.14 10.92 7.55
N ARG A 3 11.34 12.15 7.07
CA ARG A 3 11.87 12.41 5.74
C ARG A 3 12.89 13.53 5.79
N GLU A 4 14.00 13.33 5.12
CA GLU A 4 14.99 14.37 4.81
C GLU A 4 14.85 14.77 3.35
N LYS A 5 14.76 16.07 3.09
CA LYS A 5 14.71 16.62 1.73
C LYS A 5 15.63 17.82 1.58
N ASN A 6 16.01 18.13 0.35
CA ASN A 6 16.63 19.42 0.08
C ASN A 6 15.57 20.52 0.17
N ILE A 7 15.97 21.66 0.72
CA ILE A 7 15.22 22.91 0.67
C ILE A 7 16.08 24.01 0.08
N LEU A 8 15.46 24.95 -0.63
CA LEU A 8 16.15 26.11 -1.16
C LEU A 8 16.29 27.17 -0.06
N LYS A 9 17.54 27.49 0.31
CA LYS A 9 17.84 28.61 1.19
C LYS A 9 18.54 29.73 0.44
N PRO A 10 18.28 31.00 0.78
CA PRO A 10 19.05 32.12 0.28
C PRO A 10 20.55 31.94 0.49
N ALA A 11 21.34 32.25 -0.53
CA ALA A 11 22.79 32.32 -0.47
C ALA A 11 23.28 33.73 -0.82
N PRO A 12 24.46 34.16 -0.33
CA PRO A 12 25.04 35.44 -0.71
C PRO A 12 25.26 35.58 -2.22
N GLY A 13 25.12 36.80 -2.73
CA GLY A 13 25.32 37.14 -4.14
C GLY A 13 24.06 37.08 -5.00
N LYS A 14 24.22 37.30 -6.31
CA LYS A 14 23.15 37.17 -7.32
C LYS A 14 23.57 36.15 -8.37
N ARG A 15 22.61 35.41 -8.91
CA ARG A 15 22.81 34.49 -10.03
C ARG A 15 22.15 35.04 -11.30
N ARG A 16 22.66 34.64 -12.46
CA ARG A 16 22.04 34.95 -13.74
C ARG A 16 20.90 33.95 -13.99
N CYS A 17 19.71 34.45 -14.28
CA CYS A 17 18.49 33.66 -14.53
C CYS A 17 17.73 34.23 -15.73
N ASN A 18 16.71 33.52 -16.22
CA ASN A 18 15.82 33.97 -17.30
C ASN A 18 16.57 34.49 -18.54
N CYS A 19 17.70 33.87 -18.87
CA CYS A 19 18.56 34.31 -19.96
C CYS A 19 17.85 34.15 -21.30
N ARG A 20 17.78 35.25 -22.07
CA ARG A 20 17.21 35.26 -23.42
C ARG A 20 18.19 35.89 -24.40
N ASN A 21 18.10 35.46 -25.66
CA ASN A 21 18.88 36.06 -26.74
C ASN A 21 18.12 37.27 -27.28
N GLU A 22 18.71 38.45 -27.15
CA GLU A 22 18.20 39.67 -27.74
C GLU A 22 19.01 40.01 -28.99
N VAL A 23 18.30 40.39 -30.05
CA VAL A 23 18.89 40.82 -31.31
C VAL A 23 19.08 42.33 -31.25
N TYR A 24 20.28 42.80 -31.54
CA TYR A 24 20.56 44.23 -31.68
C TYR A 24 21.34 44.51 -32.96
N HIS A 25 21.17 45.71 -33.50
CA HIS A 25 21.89 46.15 -34.69
C HIS A 25 23.10 46.98 -34.27
N LYS A 26 24.30 46.59 -34.71
CA LYS A 26 25.53 47.35 -34.49
C LYS A 26 26.02 47.92 -35.81
N GLN A 27 26.26 49.24 -35.84
CA GLN A 27 26.85 49.88 -37.01
C GLN A 27 28.36 49.61 -37.03
N ILE A 28 28.84 49.02 -38.13
CA ILE A 28 30.27 48.67 -38.30
C ILE A 28 30.98 49.65 -39.24
N GLY A 29 30.22 50.41 -40.03
CA GLY A 29 30.71 51.49 -40.86
C GLY A 29 29.57 52.40 -41.32
N PRO A 30 29.87 53.50 -42.04
CA PRO A 30 28.84 54.37 -42.61
C PRO A 30 27.86 53.56 -43.49
N GLY A 31 26.60 53.46 -43.09
CA GLY A 31 25.57 52.69 -43.82
C GLY A 31 25.62 51.15 -43.68
N MET A 32 26.57 50.58 -42.92
CA MET A 32 26.69 49.13 -42.70
C MET A 32 26.21 48.76 -41.29
N PHE A 33 25.06 48.10 -41.20
CA PHE A 33 24.53 47.53 -39.95
C PHE A 33 24.66 46.02 -39.97
N GLN A 34 25.22 45.46 -38.90
CA GLN A 34 25.22 44.01 -38.69
C GLN A 34 24.26 43.67 -37.55
N GLN A 35 23.40 42.70 -37.81
CA GLN A 35 22.56 42.09 -36.78
C GLN A 35 23.43 41.18 -35.93
N MET A 36 23.55 41.50 -34.64
CA MET A 36 24.26 40.70 -33.66
C MET A 36 23.28 40.18 -32.61
N THR A 37 23.65 39.10 -31.94
CA THR A 37 22.85 38.50 -30.87
C THR A 37 23.62 38.60 -29.57
N GLU A 38 23.00 39.12 -28.52
CA GLU A 38 23.56 39.17 -27.17
C GLU A 38 22.64 38.40 -26.21
N GLN A 39 23.25 37.66 -25.29
CA GLN A 39 22.51 36.95 -24.25
C GLN A 39 22.30 37.88 -23.06
N VAL A 40 21.06 38.33 -22.86
CA VAL A 40 20.66 39.17 -21.73
C VAL A 40 20.04 38.29 -20.67
N CYS A 41 20.57 38.35 -19.45
CA CYS A 41 20.07 37.61 -18.29
C CYS A 41 19.64 38.55 -17.18
N GLU A 42 18.60 38.16 -16.45
CA GLU A 42 18.19 38.84 -15.23
C GLU A 42 19.10 38.46 -14.05
N GLN A 43 19.14 39.31 -13.01
CA GLN A 43 19.90 39.04 -11.79
C GLN A 43 18.98 38.56 -10.66
N CYS A 44 18.77 37.24 -10.56
CA CYS A 44 17.99 36.62 -9.49
C CYS A 44 18.79 36.48 -8.18
N GLN A 45 18.07 36.29 -7.08
CA GLN A 45 18.66 35.93 -5.79
C GLN A 45 19.41 34.59 -5.92
N ASN A 46 20.60 34.54 -5.34
CA ASN A 46 21.37 33.29 -5.27
C ASN A 46 20.74 32.36 -4.21
N VAL A 47 20.69 31.07 -4.52
CA VAL A 47 20.10 30.04 -3.65
C VAL A 47 21.03 28.84 -3.56
N LYS A 48 20.99 28.15 -2.43
CA LYS A 48 21.70 26.90 -2.20
C LYS A 48 20.72 25.83 -1.72
N TYR A 49 21.07 24.58 -1.97
CA TYR A 49 20.37 23.45 -1.36
C TYR A 49 20.90 23.20 0.04
N GLU A 50 20.00 23.01 1.00
CA GLU A 50 20.31 22.58 2.35
C GLU A 50 19.41 21.39 2.72
N ARG A 51 19.95 20.37 3.38
CA ARG A 51 19.15 19.22 3.81
C ARG A 51 18.46 19.53 5.12
N GLU A 52 17.16 19.33 5.16
CA GLU A 52 16.34 19.46 6.35
C GLU A 52 15.43 18.24 6.52
N GLY A 53 15.29 17.78 7.76
CA GLY A 53 14.48 16.64 8.14
C GLY A 53 13.21 17.06 8.86
N TYR A 54 12.07 16.49 8.47
CA TYR A 54 10.78 16.73 9.14
C TYR A 54 9.91 15.48 9.09
N PHE A 55 8.85 15.48 9.91
CA PHE A 55 7.87 14.41 9.94
C PHE A 55 6.72 14.70 8.97
N VAL A 56 6.44 13.74 8.09
CA VAL A 56 5.24 13.71 7.25
C VAL A 56 4.22 12.80 7.91
N THR A 57 3.06 13.33 8.27
CA THR A 57 1.93 12.54 8.78
C THR A 57 1.11 12.06 7.59
N VAL A 58 0.92 10.74 7.48
CA VAL A 58 0.12 10.12 6.43
C VAL A 58 -1.06 9.45 7.10
N ASP A 59 -2.26 9.96 6.85
CA ASP A 59 -3.49 9.39 7.40
C ASP A 59 -3.95 8.21 6.53
N ILE A 60 -4.02 7.03 7.15
CA ILE A 60 -4.51 5.82 6.49
C ILE A 60 -5.95 5.59 6.94
N GLU A 61 -6.88 5.90 6.05
CA GLU A 61 -8.30 5.71 6.29
C GLU A 61 -8.71 4.23 6.28
N LYS A 62 -9.82 3.95 6.96
CA LYS A 62 -10.39 2.60 7.00
C LYS A 62 -10.77 2.15 5.59
N GLY A 63 -10.35 0.95 5.24
CA GLY A 63 -10.69 0.31 3.97
C GLY A 63 -9.83 0.73 2.78
N MET A 64 -8.82 1.60 2.96
CA MET A 64 -7.83 1.87 1.92
C MET A 64 -7.21 0.58 1.39
N GLN A 65 -7.02 0.52 0.08
CA GLN A 65 -6.62 -0.70 -0.61
C GLN A 65 -5.10 -0.80 -0.76
N ASP A 66 -4.63 -2.02 -0.99
CA ASP A 66 -3.24 -2.23 -1.36
C ASP A 66 -2.90 -1.50 -2.65
N GLY A 67 -1.78 -0.79 -2.66
CA GLY A 67 -1.32 -0.04 -3.82
C GLY A 67 -2.00 1.32 -4.03
N GLN A 68 -2.96 1.72 -3.19
CA GLN A 68 -3.53 3.07 -3.21
C GLN A 68 -2.46 4.12 -2.89
N GLU A 69 -2.51 5.27 -3.58
CA GLU A 69 -1.55 6.36 -3.44
C GLU A 69 -2.12 7.52 -2.60
N VAL A 70 -1.32 8.03 -1.67
CA VAL A 70 -1.56 9.30 -0.97
C VAL A 70 -0.55 10.31 -1.51
N VAL A 71 -1.06 11.37 -2.13
CA VAL A 71 -0.25 12.38 -2.84
C VAL A 71 -0.13 13.64 -1.98
N PHE A 72 1.10 14.08 -1.78
CA PHE A 72 1.43 15.38 -1.20
C PHE A 72 1.97 16.25 -2.34
N TYR A 73 1.12 17.20 -2.76
CA TYR A 73 1.44 18.12 -3.85
C TYR A 73 2.60 19.03 -3.48
N GLU A 74 3.51 19.26 -4.42
CA GLU A 74 4.68 20.15 -4.28
C GLU A 74 5.62 19.79 -3.11
N ASP A 75 5.48 18.60 -2.53
CA ASP A 75 6.33 18.16 -1.43
C ASP A 75 7.56 17.38 -1.93
N GLY A 76 7.81 17.30 -3.24
CA GLY A 76 8.96 16.64 -3.85
C GLY A 76 10.30 17.35 -3.63
N GLU A 77 11.26 17.09 -4.52
CA GLU A 77 12.54 17.82 -4.52
C GLU A 77 12.35 19.21 -5.14
N PRO A 78 12.92 20.27 -4.53
CA PRO A 78 12.76 21.62 -5.04
C PRO A 78 13.60 21.86 -6.30
N ILE A 79 13.03 22.57 -7.26
CA ILE A 79 13.68 22.99 -8.50
C ILE A 79 13.91 24.50 -8.42
N ILE A 80 15.12 24.96 -8.79
CA ILE A 80 15.40 26.39 -8.86
C ILE A 80 14.59 26.97 -10.03
N ASP A 81 13.83 28.04 -9.78
CA ASP A 81 12.92 28.67 -10.76
C ASP A 81 11.81 27.75 -11.29
N GLY A 82 11.47 26.69 -10.55
CA GLY A 82 10.42 25.74 -10.93
C GLY A 82 9.59 25.31 -9.73
N GLU A 83 8.45 24.70 -10.02
CA GLU A 83 7.60 24.07 -9.02
C GLU A 83 8.26 22.76 -8.54
N PRO A 84 8.24 22.47 -7.23
CA PRO A 84 8.68 21.17 -6.74
C PRO A 84 7.81 20.04 -7.30
N GLY A 85 8.37 18.84 -7.40
CA GLY A 85 7.57 17.65 -7.75
C GLY A 85 6.60 17.23 -6.64
N ASP A 86 5.87 16.14 -6.86
CA ASP A 86 4.97 15.57 -5.85
C ASP A 86 5.62 14.42 -5.06
N LEU A 87 5.23 14.27 -3.80
CA LEU A 87 5.56 13.10 -2.99
C LEU A 87 4.37 12.14 -2.94
N LYS A 88 4.57 10.91 -3.43
CA LYS A 88 3.53 9.87 -3.47
C LYS A 88 3.86 8.74 -2.51
N PHE A 89 3.02 8.51 -1.51
CA PHE A 89 3.08 7.33 -0.66
C PHE A 89 2.20 6.25 -1.24
N ARG A 90 2.77 5.09 -1.54
CA ARG A 90 2.02 3.92 -1.96
C ARG A 90 1.80 2.99 -0.77
N ILE A 91 0.54 2.74 -0.45
CA ILE A 91 0.16 1.86 0.65
C ILE A 91 0.51 0.42 0.28
N ARG A 92 1.12 -0.30 1.22
CA ARG A 92 1.38 -1.74 1.11
C ARG A 92 0.81 -2.45 2.31
N THR A 93 0.06 -3.50 2.05
CA THR A 93 -0.53 -4.38 3.05
C THR A 93 0.56 -5.25 3.65
N ALA A 94 0.77 -5.14 4.95
CA ALA A 94 1.69 -6.00 5.67
C ALA A 94 1.14 -7.44 5.72
N PRO A 95 1.98 -8.47 5.56
CA PRO A 95 1.57 -9.84 5.79
C PRO A 95 1.16 -10.03 7.26
N HIS A 96 0.14 -10.85 7.49
CA HIS A 96 -0.38 -11.14 8.82
C HIS A 96 -0.44 -12.65 9.03
N ASP A 97 -0.08 -13.12 10.23
CA ASP A 97 0.13 -14.55 10.51
C ASP A 97 -1.11 -15.42 10.26
N ARG A 98 -2.30 -14.88 10.53
CA ARG A 98 -3.57 -15.61 10.43
C ARG A 98 -4.40 -15.28 9.19
N PHE A 99 -4.27 -14.06 8.68
CA PHE A 99 -5.22 -13.50 7.72
C PHE A 99 -4.47 -13.02 6.50
N ARG A 100 -4.98 -13.37 5.33
CA ARG A 100 -4.54 -12.83 4.06
C ARG A 100 -5.66 -11.95 3.52
N ARG A 101 -5.35 -10.69 3.25
CA ARG A 101 -6.28 -9.76 2.60
C ARG A 101 -6.24 -9.96 1.09
N GLU A 102 -7.41 -10.06 0.46
CA GLU A 102 -7.58 -10.05 -0.99
C GLU A 102 -8.68 -9.06 -1.34
N GLY A 103 -8.28 -7.86 -1.81
CA GLY A 103 -9.21 -6.74 -1.98
C GLY A 103 -9.86 -6.31 -0.66
N ASN A 104 -11.18 -6.49 -0.56
CA ASN A 104 -11.96 -6.22 0.65
C ASN A 104 -12.27 -7.49 1.45
N ASP A 105 -11.90 -8.65 0.94
CA ASP A 105 -12.18 -9.92 1.58
C ASP A 105 -10.96 -10.40 2.38
N LEU A 106 -11.23 -11.20 3.40
CA LEU A 106 -10.21 -11.82 4.23
C LEU A 106 -10.22 -13.33 4.01
N HIS A 107 -9.04 -13.92 3.99
CA HIS A 107 -8.84 -15.36 3.86
C HIS A 107 -8.06 -15.87 5.06
N THR A 108 -8.50 -16.99 5.63
CA THR A 108 -7.80 -17.67 6.72
C THR A 108 -7.87 -19.17 6.51
N THR A 109 -6.85 -19.89 6.97
CA THR A 109 -6.86 -21.35 6.98
C THR A 109 -7.04 -21.84 8.40
N VAL A 110 -7.96 -22.78 8.62
CA VAL A 110 -8.24 -23.36 9.93
C VAL A 110 -8.07 -24.87 9.85
N THR A 111 -7.22 -25.39 10.73
CA THR A 111 -7.00 -26.82 10.86
C THR A 111 -8.05 -27.45 11.78
N ILE A 112 -8.71 -28.49 11.29
CA ILE A 112 -9.66 -29.34 12.02
C ILE A 112 -9.19 -30.79 12.00
N THR A 113 -9.51 -31.56 13.04
CA THR A 113 -9.17 -32.99 13.06
C THR A 113 -10.11 -33.78 12.15
N LEU A 114 -9.70 -34.98 11.72
CA LEU A 114 -10.57 -35.88 10.95
C LEU A 114 -11.91 -36.16 11.65
N VAL A 115 -11.90 -36.35 12.97
CA VAL A 115 -13.14 -36.58 13.75
C VAL A 115 -14.05 -35.36 13.68
N GLN A 116 -13.50 -34.16 13.87
CA GLN A 116 -14.24 -32.89 13.73
C GLN A 116 -14.80 -32.71 12.31
N ALA A 117 -14.04 -33.08 11.29
CA ALA A 117 -14.48 -33.00 9.91
C ALA A 117 -15.66 -33.93 9.60
N LEU A 118 -15.76 -35.09 10.27
CA LEU A 118 -16.83 -36.08 10.03
C LEU A 118 -18.08 -35.83 10.89
N VAL A 119 -17.90 -35.51 12.16
CA VAL A 119 -19.00 -35.41 13.15
C VAL A 119 -19.51 -33.98 13.31
N GLY A 120 -18.73 -33.00 12.89
CA GLY A 120 -18.96 -31.59 13.18
C GLY A 120 -18.06 -31.09 14.32
N PHE A 121 -18.03 -29.78 14.48
CA PHE A 121 -17.22 -29.09 15.46
C PHE A 121 -17.79 -27.70 15.75
N ASP A 122 -17.54 -27.23 16.96
CA ASP A 122 -17.74 -25.84 17.34
C ASP A 122 -16.36 -25.21 17.57
N LYS A 123 -16.00 -24.25 16.72
CA LYS A 123 -14.75 -23.48 16.84
C LYS A 123 -15.06 -22.01 16.64
N THR A 124 -14.31 -21.17 17.35
CA THR A 124 -14.31 -19.73 17.18
C THR A 124 -12.94 -19.27 16.72
N ILE A 125 -12.91 -18.21 15.91
CA ILE A 125 -11.69 -17.51 15.53
C ILE A 125 -11.77 -16.09 16.04
N LYS A 126 -10.63 -15.57 16.52
CA LYS A 126 -10.51 -14.17 16.91
C LYS A 126 -10.21 -13.34 15.67
N HIS A 127 -11.05 -12.36 15.36
CA HIS A 127 -10.90 -11.44 14.24
C HIS A 127 -9.75 -10.44 14.48
N LEU A 128 -9.58 -9.48 13.56
CA LEU A 128 -8.60 -8.38 13.61
C LEU A 128 -8.97 -7.29 14.63
N ASP A 129 -10.26 -7.10 14.91
CA ASP A 129 -10.81 -6.19 15.92
C ASP A 129 -11.13 -6.92 17.24
N ASP A 130 -10.52 -8.09 17.44
CA ASP A 130 -10.62 -8.93 18.63
C ASP A 130 -11.98 -9.59 18.93
N HIS A 131 -13.02 -9.37 18.13
CA HIS A 131 -14.29 -10.08 18.30
C HIS A 131 -14.16 -11.56 17.85
N LEU A 132 -15.09 -12.39 18.32
CA LEU A 132 -15.10 -13.83 18.04
C LEU A 132 -16.11 -14.16 16.93
N VAL A 133 -15.64 -14.85 15.88
CA VAL A 133 -16.49 -15.39 14.80
C VAL A 133 -16.65 -16.89 15.01
N GLU A 134 -17.89 -17.36 15.09
CA GLU A 134 -18.22 -18.78 15.14
C GLU A 134 -18.10 -19.40 13.75
N ILE A 135 -17.20 -20.38 13.62
CA ILE A 135 -16.91 -21.06 12.34
C ILE A 135 -17.29 -22.55 12.39
N GLY A 136 -18.17 -22.91 13.33
CA GLY A 136 -18.60 -24.27 13.58
C GLY A 136 -19.41 -24.89 12.43
N SER A 137 -19.51 -26.21 12.46
CA SER A 137 -20.31 -26.99 11.53
C SER A 137 -20.94 -28.18 12.23
N LYS A 138 -22.19 -28.48 11.89
CA LYS A 138 -22.86 -29.72 12.32
C LYS A 138 -22.75 -30.84 11.27
N GLY A 139 -22.25 -30.54 10.08
CA GLY A 139 -22.17 -31.48 8.97
C GLY A 139 -20.74 -31.89 8.64
N ILE A 140 -20.62 -32.78 7.65
CA ILE A 140 -19.33 -33.20 7.12
C ILE A 140 -18.65 -32.02 6.43
N THR A 141 -17.40 -31.75 6.81
CA THR A 141 -16.57 -30.70 6.23
C THR A 141 -15.47 -31.35 5.40
N LYS A 142 -15.40 -31.02 4.10
CA LYS A 142 -14.42 -31.60 3.18
C LYS A 142 -13.04 -30.95 3.36
N PRO A 143 -11.94 -31.68 3.10
CA PRO A 143 -10.62 -31.08 3.02
C PRO A 143 -10.58 -29.97 1.96
N LYS A 144 -9.98 -28.82 2.30
CA LYS A 144 -9.92 -27.61 1.47
C LYS A 144 -11.29 -27.00 1.12
N GLU A 145 -12.34 -27.39 1.82
CA GLU A 145 -13.63 -26.70 1.72
C GLU A 145 -13.46 -25.25 2.15
N VAL A 146 -14.05 -24.34 1.39
CA VAL A 146 -14.06 -22.91 1.69
C VAL A 146 -15.48 -22.52 2.09
N ARG A 147 -15.61 -21.89 3.26
CA ARG A 147 -16.88 -21.30 3.71
C ARG A 147 -16.77 -19.80 3.82
N LYS A 148 -17.88 -19.16 3.47
CA LYS A 148 -18.04 -17.72 3.45
C LYS A 148 -18.82 -17.25 4.67
N PHE A 149 -18.23 -16.35 5.44
CA PHE A 149 -18.85 -15.65 6.56
C PHE A 149 -19.10 -14.20 6.14
N LYS A 150 -20.39 -13.85 6.01
CA LYS A 150 -20.80 -12.57 5.42
C LYS A 150 -20.54 -11.41 6.37
N GLY A 151 -19.96 -10.33 5.85
CA GLY A 151 -19.73 -9.10 6.63
C GLY A 151 -18.51 -9.16 7.56
N GLU A 152 -17.74 -10.25 7.52
CA GLU A 152 -16.54 -10.46 8.33
C GLU A 152 -15.24 -10.14 7.59
N GLY A 153 -15.29 -9.42 6.46
CA GLY A 153 -14.11 -8.98 5.72
C GLY A 153 -13.57 -7.62 6.19
N MET A 154 -12.78 -6.99 5.32
CA MET A 154 -12.29 -5.63 5.52
C MET A 154 -13.38 -4.59 5.23
N PRO A 155 -13.36 -3.42 5.90
CA PRO A 155 -14.25 -2.32 5.55
C PRO A 155 -13.97 -1.82 4.13
N LEU A 156 -15.03 -1.43 3.42
CA LEU A 156 -14.91 -0.76 2.13
C LEU A 156 -14.55 0.72 2.36
N HIS A 157 -13.62 1.24 1.57
CA HIS A 157 -13.26 2.66 1.61
C HIS A 157 -14.49 3.53 1.33
N PHE A 158 -14.70 4.58 2.14
CA PHE A 158 -15.87 5.47 2.08
C PHE A 158 -17.24 4.78 2.21
N SER A 159 -17.32 3.59 2.81
CA SER A 159 -18.59 2.90 3.04
C SER A 159 -18.67 2.33 4.45
N SER A 160 -19.89 2.13 4.94
CA SER A 160 -20.16 1.39 6.18
C SER A 160 -20.19 -0.13 5.96
N LYS A 161 -20.14 -0.59 4.70
CA LYS A 161 -20.14 -2.01 4.35
C LYS A 161 -18.77 -2.63 4.58
N LYS A 162 -18.77 -3.93 4.87
CA LYS A 162 -17.57 -4.78 4.93
C LYS A 162 -17.63 -5.83 3.82
N GLY A 163 -16.46 -6.31 3.42
CA GLY A 163 -16.34 -7.52 2.61
C GLY A 163 -16.67 -8.76 3.44
N ASP A 164 -16.23 -9.92 2.96
CA ASP A 164 -16.52 -11.21 3.56
C ASP A 164 -15.26 -11.94 4.00
N LEU A 165 -15.42 -12.88 4.94
CA LEU A 165 -14.34 -13.77 5.39
C LEU A 165 -14.51 -15.15 4.76
N PHE A 166 -13.44 -15.62 4.14
CA PHE A 166 -13.32 -16.97 3.58
C PHE A 166 -12.43 -17.82 4.47
N VAL A 167 -13.02 -18.86 5.05
CA VAL A 167 -12.30 -19.83 5.88
C VAL A 167 -12.09 -21.10 5.07
N THR A 168 -10.82 -21.43 4.82
CA THR A 168 -10.42 -22.72 4.23
C THR A 168 -10.15 -23.73 5.33
N TYR A 169 -10.81 -24.88 5.28
CA TYR A 169 -10.61 -25.94 6.28
C TYR A 169 -9.57 -26.95 5.82
N GLU A 170 -8.51 -27.11 6.61
CA GLU A 170 -7.51 -28.16 6.43
C GLU A 170 -7.79 -29.29 7.42
N VAL A 171 -7.91 -30.52 6.90
CA VAL A 171 -8.21 -31.69 7.73
C VAL A 171 -6.91 -32.39 8.10
N LEU A 172 -6.60 -32.41 9.39
CA LEU A 172 -5.48 -33.15 9.95
C LEU A 172 -5.87 -34.63 10.11
N PHE A 173 -5.23 -35.49 9.33
CA PHE A 173 -5.35 -36.93 9.45
C PHE A 173 -4.46 -37.47 10.57
N PRO A 174 -4.89 -38.52 11.29
CA PRO A 174 -4.02 -39.20 12.24
C PRO A 174 -2.85 -39.86 11.50
N THR A 175 -1.66 -39.87 12.11
CA THR A 175 -0.45 -40.46 11.52
C THR A 175 -0.51 -41.98 11.43
N SER A 176 -1.21 -42.63 12.35
CA SER A 176 -1.41 -44.08 12.39
C SER A 176 -2.70 -44.42 13.11
N LEU A 177 -3.20 -45.63 12.88
CA LEU A 177 -4.37 -46.20 13.52
C LEU A 177 -4.06 -47.64 13.93
N ALA A 178 -4.49 -48.04 15.12
CA ALA A 178 -4.42 -49.44 15.57
C ALA A 178 -5.36 -50.32 14.75
N GLU A 179 -5.07 -51.63 14.64
CA GLU A 179 -5.91 -52.57 13.88
C GLU A 179 -7.37 -52.57 14.36
N ASP A 180 -7.58 -52.51 15.69
CA ASP A 180 -8.91 -52.41 16.28
C ASP A 180 -9.67 -51.16 15.84
N GLN A 181 -8.97 -50.03 15.68
CA GLN A 181 -9.56 -48.77 15.22
C GLN A 181 -9.90 -48.85 13.73
N LYS A 182 -9.02 -49.44 12.91
CA LYS A 182 -9.28 -49.68 11.48
C LYS A 182 -10.50 -50.56 11.27
N ALA A 183 -10.63 -51.66 12.05
CA ALA A 183 -11.78 -52.55 11.98
C ALA A 183 -13.09 -51.82 12.30
N LYS A 184 -13.11 -51.01 13.36
CA LYS A 184 -14.28 -50.18 13.72
C LYS A 184 -14.63 -49.18 12.63
N ILE A 185 -13.65 -48.45 12.10
CA ILE A 185 -13.88 -47.46 11.04
C ILE A 185 -14.43 -48.13 9.77
N LYS A 186 -13.87 -49.28 9.36
CA LYS A 186 -14.38 -50.05 8.22
C LYS A 186 -15.84 -50.46 8.40
N SER A 187 -16.21 -50.95 9.60
CA SER A 187 -17.61 -51.32 9.87
C SER A 187 -18.60 -50.15 9.80
N ILE A 188 -18.16 -48.92 10.08
CA ILE A 188 -19.03 -47.72 10.09
C ILE A 188 -19.09 -47.06 8.71
N LEU A 189 -17.96 -47.00 7.99
CA LEU A 189 -17.83 -46.23 6.74
C LEU A 189 -17.88 -47.07 5.46
N GLY A 190 -17.79 -48.42 5.54
CA GLY A 190 -17.82 -49.35 4.41
C GLY A 190 -16.62 -50.30 4.37
#